data_AF-A0A3C0N0H0-F1
#
_entry.id   AF-A0A3C0N0H0-F1
#
_cell.length_a   1.000
_cell.length_b   1.000
_cell.length_c   1.000
_cell.angle_alpha   90.00
_cell.angle_beta   90.00
_cell.angle_gamma   90.00
#
_symmetry.space_group_name_H-M   'P 1'
#
loop_
_entity.id
_entity.type
_entity.pdbx_description
1 polymer ?
#
loop_
_entity_poly.entity_id
_entity_poly.type
_entity_poly.pdbx_seq_one_letter_code
_entity_poly.pdbx_strand_id
1 'polypeptide(L)'
;MNDNQAPEVQSQINELQRTRGTTISGRVTSVVGNDFTIDDGTGQVIVDAGPRWYQPINISPGERVTVVGEMDEGEFDAFSITKSNGALIKIRSPFGPPPWAGGRDRRTPVPQER
;
A
#
# COMPACT_ATOMS: atom_id res chain seq x y z
N MET A 1 -15.09 22.24 -16.61
CA MET A 1 -14.74 20.85 -16.95
C MET A 1 -14.94 20.05 -15.68
N ASN A 2 -15.94 19.19 -15.64
CA ASN A 2 -16.27 18.42 -14.44
C ASN A 2 -15.54 17.09 -14.57
N ASP A 3 -14.37 16.99 -13.93
CA ASP A 3 -13.66 15.73 -13.79
C ASP A 3 -14.44 14.86 -12.80
N ASN A 4 -15.42 14.12 -13.32
CA ASN A 4 -16.05 13.00 -12.64
C ASN A 4 -14.96 11.94 -12.43
N GLN A 5 -14.24 12.03 -11.31
CA GLN A 5 -13.47 10.89 -10.81
C GLN A 5 -14.48 9.77 -10.56
N ALA A 6 -14.37 8.69 -11.33
CA ALA A 6 -15.15 7.48 -11.07
C ALA A 6 -15.00 7.12 -9.58
N PRO A 7 -16.06 6.69 -8.89
CA PRO A 7 -15.90 6.17 -7.54
C PRO A 7 -14.92 5.00 -7.64
N GLU A 8 -13.73 5.14 -7.07
CA GLU A 8 -12.81 4.01 -6.92
C GLU A 8 -13.58 2.96 -6.13
N VAL A 9 -13.93 1.86 -6.78
CA VAL A 9 -14.78 0.82 -6.18
C VAL A 9 -13.97 0.19 -5.05
N GLN A 10 -14.30 0.56 -3.82
CA GLN A 10 -13.68 -0.01 -2.64
C GLN A 10 -14.18 -1.45 -2.46
N SER A 11 -13.25 -2.39 -2.36
CA SER A 11 -13.56 -3.79 -2.04
C SER A 11 -13.64 -4.01 -0.53
N GLN A 12 -14.53 -4.89 -0.10
CA GLN A 12 -14.60 -5.33 1.30
C GLN A 12 -13.46 -6.32 1.58
N ILE A 13 -12.90 -6.26 2.79
CA ILE A 13 -11.73 -7.07 3.15
C ILE A 13 -12.06 -8.57 3.15
N ASN A 14 -13.26 -8.97 3.58
CA ASN A 14 -13.69 -10.37 3.59
C ASN A 14 -13.87 -10.99 2.19
N GLU A 15 -13.97 -10.18 1.14
CA GLU A 15 -14.23 -10.59 -0.23
C GLU A 15 -13.01 -10.42 -1.15
N LEU A 16 -11.84 -10.06 -0.59
CA LEU A 16 -10.65 -9.77 -1.38
C LEU A 16 -10.24 -10.96 -2.25
N GLN A 17 -10.08 -10.66 -3.52
CA GLN A 17 -9.54 -11.56 -4.53
C GLN A 17 -8.11 -11.13 -4.89
N ARG A 18 -7.36 -12.01 -5.55
CA ARG A 18 -6.02 -11.72 -6.07
C ARG A 18 -6.11 -10.86 -7.34
N THR A 19 -6.65 -9.65 -7.18
CA THR A 19 -6.78 -8.65 -8.23
C THR A 19 -5.83 -7.50 -7.96
N ARG A 20 -5.03 -7.15 -8.97
CA ARG A 20 -4.07 -6.05 -8.89
C ARG A 20 -4.78 -4.70 -9.03
N GLY A 21 -4.36 -3.71 -8.25
CA GLY A 21 -4.96 -2.37 -8.26
C GLY A 21 -6.29 -2.31 -7.50
N THR A 22 -6.49 -3.22 -6.55
CA THR A 22 -7.65 -3.21 -5.65
C THR A 22 -7.54 -2.05 -4.68
N THR A 23 -8.65 -1.39 -4.39
CA THR A 23 -8.73 -0.35 -3.35
C THR A 23 -9.45 -0.89 -2.12
N ILE A 24 -8.83 -0.76 -0.95
CA ILE A 24 -9.42 -1.10 0.36
C ILE A 24 -9.29 0.09 1.31
N SER A 25 -10.23 0.24 2.25
CA SER A 25 -10.12 1.25 3.30
C SER A 25 -10.50 0.65 4.65
N GLY A 26 -9.75 1.00 5.69
CA GLY A 26 -9.97 0.46 7.02
C GLY A 26 -9.32 1.29 8.11
N ARG A 27 -9.61 0.93 9.35
CA ARG A 27 -8.93 1.47 10.53
C ARG A 27 -7.70 0.63 10.83
N VAL A 28 -6.57 1.28 11.03
CA VAL A 28 -5.33 0.62 11.42
C VAL A 28 -5.50 0.06 12.84
N THR A 29 -5.27 -1.23 13.02
CA THR A 29 -5.38 -1.91 14.32
C THR A 29 -4.01 -2.25 14.92
N SER A 30 -3.00 -2.50 14.08
CA SER A 30 -1.63 -2.79 14.51
C SER A 30 -0.60 -2.29 13.48
N VAL A 31 0.63 -2.01 13.93
CA VAL A 31 1.75 -1.59 13.06
C VAL A 31 3.04 -2.26 13.55
N VAL A 32 3.76 -2.94 12.65
CA VAL A 32 5.02 -3.64 12.92
C VAL A 32 6.06 -3.23 11.89
N GLY A 33 6.52 -1.98 11.98
CA GLY A 33 7.44 -1.42 10.99
C GLY A 33 6.70 -0.83 9.82
N ASN A 34 6.84 -1.45 8.65
CA ASN A 34 6.11 -1.03 7.44
C ASN A 34 4.90 -1.93 7.15
N ASP A 35 4.71 -2.98 7.95
CA ASP A 35 3.53 -3.82 7.87
C ASP A 35 2.50 -3.29 8.87
N PHE A 36 1.24 -3.27 8.49
CA PHE A 36 0.16 -2.84 9.37
C PHE A 36 -1.14 -3.57 9.08
N THR A 37 -1.92 -3.84 10.12
CA THR A 37 -3.24 -4.46 9.95
C THR A 37 -4.30 -3.38 9.83
N ILE A 38 -5.24 -3.54 8.89
CA ILE A 38 -6.45 -2.72 8.83
C ILE A 38 -7.71 -3.57 9.00
N ASP A 39 -8.73 -2.96 9.59
CA ASP A 39 -10.07 -3.53 9.78
C ASP A 39 -11.13 -2.60 9.16
N ASP A 40 -11.99 -3.13 8.30
CA ASP A 40 -13.08 -2.38 7.66
C ASP A 40 -14.47 -2.70 8.25
N GLY A 41 -14.54 -3.56 9.27
CA GLY A 41 -15.75 -4.08 9.89
C GLY A 41 -16.26 -5.39 9.28
N THR A 42 -15.75 -5.77 8.10
CA THR A 42 -16.06 -7.04 7.42
C THR A 42 -14.97 -8.08 7.63
N GLY A 43 -13.72 -7.62 7.78
CA GLY A 43 -12.56 -8.47 8.03
C GLY A 43 -11.32 -7.66 8.34
N GLN A 44 -10.20 -8.37 8.50
CA GLN A 44 -8.88 -7.79 8.72
C GLN A 44 -7.88 -8.30 7.70
N VAL A 45 -6.95 -7.44 7.29
CA VAL A 45 -5.85 -7.80 6.39
C VAL A 45 -4.56 -7.10 6.81
N ILE A 46 -3.44 -7.78 6.62
CA ILE A 46 -2.10 -7.20 6.77
C ILE A 46 -1.75 -6.52 5.46
N VAL A 47 -1.30 -5.28 5.54
CA VAL A 47 -0.80 -4.49 4.42
C VAL A 47 0.73 -4.46 4.51
N ASP A 48 1.41 -4.94 3.47
CA ASP A 48 2.88 -4.84 3.31
C ASP A 48 3.21 -3.57 2.49
N ALA A 49 3.91 -2.62 3.10
CA ALA A 49 4.39 -1.39 2.45
C ALA A 49 5.87 -1.46 2.04
N GLY A 50 6.41 -2.66 1.97
CA GLY A 50 7.80 -2.98 1.70
C GLY A 50 8.69 -2.87 2.93
N PRO A 51 9.99 -3.17 2.78
CA PRO A 51 10.90 -3.26 3.92
C PRO A 51 11.04 -1.96 4.70
N ARG A 52 11.15 -2.05 6.04
CA ARG A 52 11.31 -0.91 6.99
C ARG A 52 12.34 0.15 6.59
N TRP A 53 13.39 -0.26 5.87
CA TRP A 53 14.51 0.60 5.50
C TRP A 53 14.30 1.35 4.17
N TYR A 54 13.28 0.99 3.40
CA TYR A 54 13.05 1.57 2.08
C TYR A 54 12.51 3.00 2.19
N GLN A 55 11.42 3.19 2.95
CA GLN A 55 10.92 4.50 3.34
C GLN A 55 10.03 4.37 4.60
N PRO A 56 9.95 5.41 5.44
CA PRO A 56 8.99 5.44 6.52
C PRO A 56 7.57 5.75 6.00
N ILE A 57 6.56 5.04 6.52
CA ILE A 57 5.14 5.30 6.20
C ILE A 57 4.44 6.19 7.24
N ASN A 58 4.98 6.29 8.46
CA ASN A 58 4.44 7.12 9.55
C ASN A 58 2.93 6.93 9.77
N ILE A 59 2.48 5.69 9.91
CA ILE A 59 1.10 5.30 10.19
C ILE A 59 1.01 4.82 11.64
N SER A 60 -0.06 5.19 12.34
CA SER A 60 -0.31 4.82 13.73
C SER A 60 -1.60 4.01 13.88
N PRO A 61 -1.69 3.11 14.88
CA PRO A 61 -2.96 2.49 15.24
C PRO A 61 -4.05 3.53 15.50
N GLY A 62 -5.22 3.25 14.96
CA GLY A 62 -6.42 4.07 15.05
C GLY A 62 -6.63 5.10 13.93
N GLU A 63 -5.64 5.29 13.06
CA GLU A 63 -5.81 6.05 11.83
C GLU A 63 -6.72 5.30 10.86
N ARG A 64 -7.49 6.04 10.04
CA ARG A 64 -8.19 5.48 8.89
C ARG A 64 -7.36 5.74 7.65
N VAL A 65 -7.18 4.71 6.82
CA VAL A 65 -6.39 4.78 5.59
C VAL A 65 -7.15 4.13 4.45
N THR A 66 -6.83 4.56 3.22
CA THR A 66 -7.20 3.91 1.97
C THR A 66 -5.94 3.43 1.29
N VAL A 67 -5.91 2.17 0.86
CA VAL A 67 -4.76 1.52 0.26
C VAL A 67 -5.14 1.02 -1.12
N VAL A 68 -4.30 1.32 -2.10
CA VAL A 68 -4.36 0.71 -3.44
C VAL A 68 -3.23 -0.29 -3.52
N GLY A 69 -3.53 -1.52 -3.92
CA GLY A 69 -2.56 -2.62 -3.88
C GLY A 69 -3.04 -3.90 -4.55
N GLU A 70 -2.46 -5.01 -4.15
CA GLU A 70 -2.87 -6.34 -4.59
C GLU A 70 -2.83 -7.34 -3.43
N MET A 71 -3.76 -8.28 -3.42
CA MET A 71 -3.69 -9.41 -2.50
C MET A 71 -2.72 -10.46 -3.06
N ASP A 72 -1.66 -10.77 -2.33
CA ASP A 72 -0.70 -11.82 -2.69
C ASP A 72 -0.18 -12.55 -1.44
N GLU A 73 0.01 -13.86 -1.54
CA GLU A 73 0.56 -14.73 -0.48
C GLU A 73 0.00 -14.59 0.96
N GLY A 74 -1.16 -13.94 1.16
CA GLY A 74 -1.78 -13.74 2.49
C GLY A 74 -1.68 -12.31 3.02
N GLU A 75 -1.00 -11.43 2.28
CA GLU A 75 -0.82 -10.02 2.60
C GLU A 75 -1.35 -9.15 1.45
N PHE A 76 -1.57 -7.88 1.74
CA PHE A 76 -1.98 -6.89 0.77
C PHE A 76 -0.80 -5.98 0.44
N ASP A 77 -0.15 -6.24 -0.69
CA ASP A 77 0.99 -5.47 -1.21
C ASP A 77 0.55 -4.05 -1.59
N ALA A 78 1.00 -3.06 -0.84
CA ALA A 78 0.63 -1.67 -1.09
C ALA A 78 1.39 -1.07 -2.28
N PHE A 79 0.66 -0.39 -3.16
CA PHE A 79 1.20 0.49 -4.20
C PHE A 79 1.13 1.96 -3.76
N SER A 80 0.03 2.35 -3.13
CA SER A 80 -0.11 3.65 -2.49
C SER A 80 -1.03 3.62 -1.28
N ILE A 81 -0.80 4.55 -0.36
CA ILE A 81 -1.60 4.72 0.85
C ILE A 81 -2.03 6.17 0.95
N THR A 82 -3.32 6.41 1.10
CA THR A 82 -3.90 7.72 1.39
C THR A 82 -4.35 7.74 2.84
N LYS A 83 -3.78 8.65 3.63
CA LYS A 83 -4.13 8.86 5.03
C LYS A 83 -5.44 9.66 5.16
N SER A 84 -6.09 9.59 6.32
CA SER A 84 -7.32 10.37 6.61
C SER A 84 -7.16 11.89 6.49
N ASN A 85 -5.94 12.41 6.64
CA ASN A 85 -5.63 13.83 6.44
C ASN A 85 -5.37 14.19 4.96
N GLY A 86 -5.56 13.26 4.03
CA GLY A 86 -5.32 13.43 2.59
C GLY A 86 -3.86 13.24 2.16
N ALA A 87 -2.92 12.96 3.08
CA ALA A 87 -1.54 12.70 2.71
C ALA A 87 -1.41 11.39 1.91
N LEU A 88 -0.84 11.49 0.72
CA LEU A 88 -0.57 10.36 -0.16
C LEU A 88 0.88 9.88 0.01
N ILE A 89 1.05 8.59 0.28
CA ILE A 89 2.33 7.90 0.33
C ILE A 89 2.39 6.97 -0.88
N LYS A 90 3.32 7.21 -1.79
CA LYS A 90 3.57 6.30 -2.93
C LYS A 90 4.57 5.23 -2.49
N ILE A 91 4.19 3.97 -2.56
CA ILE A 91 5.03 2.84 -2.14
C ILE A 91 5.86 2.33 -3.32
N ARG A 92 5.18 1.87 -4.37
CA ARG A 92 5.82 1.32 -5.57
C ARG A 92 4.92 1.45 -6.79
N SER A 93 5.50 1.21 -7.95
CA SER A 93 4.75 0.96 -9.18
C SER A 93 3.94 -0.34 -9.03
N PRO A 94 2.70 -0.39 -9.58
CA PRO A 94 1.96 -1.64 -9.73
C PRO A 94 2.59 -2.55 -10.80
N PHE A 95 3.63 -2.12 -11.51
CA PHE A 95 4.31 -2.90 -12.55
C PHE A 95 5.81 -2.99 -12.30
N GLY A 96 6.40 -4.10 -12.76
CA GLY A 96 7.82 -4.38 -12.60
C GLY A 96 8.19 -4.89 -11.21
N PRO A 97 9.48 -5.17 -10.98
CA PRO A 97 9.96 -5.57 -9.66
C PRO A 97 9.81 -4.41 -8.66
N PRO A 98 9.62 -4.70 -7.36
CA PRO A 98 9.56 -3.64 -6.36
C PRO A 98 10.89 -2.87 -6.29
N PRO A 99 10.87 -1.59 -5.87
CA PRO A 99 12.08 -0.76 -5.76
C PRO A 99 13.18 -1.35 -4.86
N TRP A 100 12.83 -2.25 -3.95
CA TRP A 100 13.74 -2.97 -3.06
C TRP A 100 14.24 -4.31 -3.62
N ALA A 101 13.84 -4.71 -4.84
CA ALA A 101 14.37 -5.88 -5.55
C ALA A 101 15.83 -5.62 -5.96
N GLY A 102 16.75 -5.80 -5.02
CA GLY A 102 18.16 -5.43 -5.17
C GLY A 102 18.89 -5.24 -3.84
N GLY A 103 18.15 -5.22 -2.72
CA GLY A 103 18.71 -5.13 -1.37
C GLY A 103 19.04 -3.70 -0.93
N ARG A 104 19.46 -3.57 0.34
CA ARG A 104 19.76 -2.29 1.01
C ARG A 104 20.94 -1.52 0.40
N ASP A 105 21.82 -2.21 -0.33
CA ASP A 105 23.15 -1.68 -0.71
C ASP A 105 23.22 -0.96 -2.07
N ARG A 106 22.15 -0.94 -2.87
CA ARG A 106 22.17 -0.25 -4.18
C ARG A 106 21.65 1.18 -4.10
N ARG A 107 22.40 2.06 -3.42
CA ARG A 107 22.34 3.52 -3.66
C ARG A 107 23.28 3.96 -4.78
N THR A 108 23.51 3.11 -5.79
CA THR A 108 24.24 3.53 -6.98
C THR A 108 23.21 3.84 -8.06
N PRO A 109 23.07 5.10 -8.50
CA PRO A 109 22.48 5.35 -9.81
C PRO A 109 23.31 4.55 -10.80
N VAL A 110 22.70 3.64 -11.55
CA VAL A 110 23.30 3.21 -12.82
C VAL A 110 23.27 4.45 -13.71
N PRO A 111 24.42 5.05 -14.09
CA PRO A 111 24.42 6.04 -15.14
C PRO A 111 23.87 5.36 -16.39
N GLN A 112 22.86 5.96 -17.00
CA GLN A 112 22.41 5.54 -18.31
C GLN A 112 23.56 5.90 -19.27
N GLU A 113 24.40 4.91 -19.61
CA GLU A 113 25.36 5.07 -20.69
C GLU A 113 24.61 5.35 -22.00
N ARG A 114 25.23 6.21 -22.80
CA ARG A 114 24.65 7.03 -23.88
C ARG A 114 23.99 6.26 -25.01
#